data_AF-A0A9D5P473-F1
#
_entry.id   AF-A0A9D5P473-F1
#
_cell.length_a   1.000
_cell.length_b   1.000
_cell.length_c   1.000
_cell.angle_alpha   90.00
_cell.angle_beta   90.00
_cell.angle_gamma   90.00
#
_symmetry.space_group_name_H-M   'P 1'
#
loop_
_entity.id
_entity.type
_entity.pdbx_description
1 polymer ?
#
loop_
_entity_poly.entity_id
_entity_poly.type
_entity_poly.pdbx_seq_one_letter_code
_entity_poly.pdbx_strand_id
1 'polypeptide(L)'
;MINREIIRIKIVQLTYAYYQNGNKNIDTAEKELFFSLSKAYDLYNYMLALMVAVNKEANRRMEVLVQRAKREGTPEPSQRFVLNRFAIQLAENKQLNDFISTQKSGWDENAAFVASLLEKIEQSEVYQEYMNNPEDNYNVDREFWRKIYRTLIQDNDELDSILEDMSLYWNDDKTIVDTFVLKTIKRFEEKNGPKQELLPEWDSEEEKDFARKVFRAAILNADDYQRFMSEASRNWDFSRLAYMDIILMQIAIAEMMTLPNVPISVTINEYVEIAKFYSTPKSAGYINGMLDGIARNLVESGRLAKFIEPKKEREYKPKKQIITKQHD
;
A
#
# COMPACT_ATOMS: atom_id res chain seq x y z
N MET A 1 6.90 -4.90 6.33
CA MET A 1 6.07 -4.43 5.20
C MET A 1 4.91 -3.67 5.78
N ILE A 2 4.16 -4.28 6.70
CA ILE A 2 3.15 -3.63 7.50
C ILE A 2 3.79 -2.46 8.26
N ASN A 3 3.39 -1.25 7.89
CA ASN A 3 3.82 0.02 8.45
C ASN A 3 2.61 0.82 8.94
N ARG A 4 2.83 2.00 9.53
CA ARG A 4 1.75 2.85 10.06
C ARG A 4 0.69 3.23 9.03
N GLU A 5 1.06 3.40 7.77
CA GLU A 5 0.13 3.79 6.71
C GLU A 5 -0.96 2.72 6.51
N ILE A 6 -0.57 1.46 6.27
CA ILE A 6 -1.54 0.38 6.10
C ILE A 6 -2.30 0.09 7.40
N ILE A 7 -1.63 0.21 8.55
CA ILE A 7 -2.28 0.01 9.86
C ILE A 7 -3.40 1.03 10.06
N ARG A 8 -3.18 2.31 9.78
CA ARG A 8 -4.22 3.35 9.93
C ARG A 8 -5.42 3.07 9.04
N ILE A 9 -5.20 2.69 7.78
CA ILE A 9 -6.28 2.33 6.85
C ILE A 9 -7.10 1.16 7.41
N LYS A 10 -6.45 0.08 7.85
CA LYS A 10 -7.15 -1.06 8.46
C LYS A 10 -7.89 -0.66 9.73
N ILE A 11 -7.30 0.18 10.59
CA ILE A 11 -7.98 0.68 11.79
C ILE A 11 -9.25 1.46 11.40
N VAL A 12 -9.21 2.31 10.37
CA VAL A 12 -10.39 3.05 9.90
C VAL A 12 -11.49 2.09 9.41
N GLN A 13 -11.15 1.17 8.52
CA GLN A 13 -12.09 0.19 7.96
C GLN A 13 -12.74 -0.66 9.06
N LEU A 14 -11.93 -1.22 9.97
CA LEU A 14 -12.41 -2.12 11.00
C LEU A 14 -13.14 -1.38 12.14
N THR A 15 -12.78 -0.12 12.42
CA THR A 15 -13.54 0.72 13.35
C THR A 15 -14.93 1.03 12.77
N TYR A 16 -15.01 1.34 11.47
CA TYR A 16 -16.29 1.53 10.79
C TYR A 16 -17.14 0.25 10.84
N ALA A 17 -16.56 -0.89 10.43
CA ALA A 17 -17.24 -2.18 10.46
C ALA A 17 -17.70 -2.56 11.87
N TYR A 18 -16.88 -2.31 12.89
CA TYR A 18 -17.23 -2.54 14.30
C TYR A 18 -18.51 -1.80 14.72
N TYR A 19 -18.70 -0.56 14.25
CA TYR A 19 -19.90 0.20 14.59
C TYR A 19 -21.12 -0.15 13.75
N GLN A 20 -20.94 -0.61 12.51
CA GLN A 20 -22.04 -1.12 11.68
C GLN A 20 -22.53 -2.50 12.16
N ASN A 21 -21.62 -3.31 12.71
CA ASN A 21 -21.94 -4.63 13.22
C ASN A 21 -22.63 -4.54 14.59
N GLY A 22 -23.79 -5.16 14.74
CA GLY A 22 -24.57 -5.12 15.99
C GLY A 22 -23.91 -5.81 17.18
N ASN A 23 -22.96 -6.73 16.93
CA ASN A 23 -22.27 -7.50 17.98
C ASN A 23 -20.91 -6.85 18.30
N LYS A 24 -20.93 -5.86 19.19
CA LYS A 24 -19.81 -4.97 19.56
C LYS A 24 -18.70 -5.65 20.39
N ASN A 25 -18.22 -6.83 20.00
CA ASN A 25 -17.13 -7.51 20.70
C ASN A 25 -15.75 -7.00 20.21
N ILE A 26 -15.03 -6.31 21.10
CA ILE A 26 -13.72 -5.72 20.78
C ILE A 26 -12.63 -6.75 20.50
N ASP A 27 -12.63 -7.89 21.21
CA ASP A 27 -11.59 -8.90 21.03
C ASP A 27 -11.76 -9.64 19.70
N THR A 28 -13.00 -9.83 19.25
CA THR A 28 -13.28 -10.31 17.88
C THR A 28 -12.80 -9.29 16.84
N ALA A 29 -13.10 -8.01 17.03
CA ALA A 29 -12.68 -6.96 16.11
C ALA A 29 -11.16 -6.78 16.05
N GLU A 30 -10.45 -6.94 17.17
CA GLU A 30 -8.98 -6.90 17.19
C GLU A 30 -8.39 -8.09 16.43
N LYS A 31 -8.94 -9.30 16.62
CA LYS A 31 -8.52 -10.47 15.83
C LYS A 31 -8.72 -10.24 14.33
N GLU A 32 -9.84 -9.63 13.97
CA GLU A 32 -10.14 -9.28 12.58
C GLU A 32 -9.16 -8.24 12.02
N LEU A 33 -8.78 -7.23 12.82
CA LEU A 33 -7.73 -6.28 12.43
C LEU A 33 -6.42 -6.99 12.09
N PHE A 34 -5.92 -7.85 12.98
CA PHE A 34 -4.68 -8.57 12.74
C PHE A 34 -4.77 -9.56 11.58
N PHE A 35 -5.93 -10.18 11.39
CA PHE A 35 -6.18 -11.04 10.23
C PHE A 35 -6.12 -10.23 8.93
N SER A 36 -6.81 -9.09 8.86
CA SER A 36 -6.80 -8.21 7.68
C SER A 36 -5.39 -7.70 7.35
N LEU A 37 -4.57 -7.39 8.37
CA LEU A 37 -3.18 -6.96 8.20
C LEU A 37 -2.30 -8.10 7.68
N SER A 38 -2.51 -9.32 8.16
CA SER A 38 -1.85 -10.51 7.63
C SER A 38 -2.23 -10.76 6.16
N LYS A 39 -3.49 -10.50 5.77
CA LYS A 39 -3.94 -10.57 4.38
C LYS A 39 -3.25 -9.59 3.44
N ALA A 40 -2.87 -8.41 3.92
CA ALA A 40 -2.03 -7.50 3.13
C ALA A 40 -0.63 -8.11 2.84
N TYR A 41 -0.06 -8.82 3.80
CA TYR A 41 1.21 -9.51 3.61
C TYR A 41 1.08 -10.73 2.69
N ASP A 42 -0.04 -11.45 2.75
CA ASP A 42 -0.36 -12.48 1.75
C ASP A 42 -0.37 -11.88 0.34
N LEU A 43 -1.03 -10.73 0.13
CA LEU A 43 -1.07 -10.05 -1.16
C LEU A 43 0.33 -9.69 -1.67
N TYR A 44 1.20 -9.16 -0.80
CA TYR A 44 2.58 -8.84 -1.17
C TYR A 44 3.35 -10.05 -1.71
N ASN A 45 3.25 -11.19 -1.05
CA ASN A 45 3.90 -12.42 -1.53
C ASN A 45 3.22 -12.95 -2.81
N TYR A 46 1.90 -12.85 -2.90
CA TYR A 46 1.13 -13.25 -4.08
C TYR A 46 1.52 -12.45 -5.33
N MET A 47 1.74 -11.14 -5.16
CA MET A 47 2.19 -10.24 -6.22
C MET A 47 3.64 -10.50 -6.64
N LEU A 48 4.52 -10.94 -5.73
CA LEU A 48 5.86 -11.43 -6.10
C LEU A 48 5.77 -12.74 -6.89
N ALA A 49 4.89 -13.66 -6.46
CA ALA A 49 4.67 -14.93 -7.13
C ALA A 49 4.13 -14.77 -8.55
N LEU A 50 3.46 -13.66 -8.89
CA LEU A 50 3.02 -13.36 -10.26
C LEU A 50 4.19 -13.30 -11.24
N MET A 51 5.30 -12.64 -10.87
CA MET A 51 6.49 -12.56 -11.74
C MET A 51 7.11 -13.96 -11.95
N VAL A 52 7.09 -14.79 -10.92
CA VAL A 52 7.53 -16.20 -11.01
C VAL A 52 6.63 -17.00 -11.94
N ALA A 53 5.31 -16.83 -11.83
CA ALA A 53 4.34 -17.52 -12.68
C ALA A 53 4.50 -17.12 -14.16
N VAL A 54 4.67 -15.83 -14.46
CA VAL A 54 4.94 -15.34 -15.81
C VAL A 54 6.25 -15.94 -16.35
N ASN A 55 7.33 -15.96 -15.57
CA ASN A 55 8.59 -16.55 -16.02
C ASN A 55 8.49 -18.07 -16.25
N LYS A 56 7.71 -18.79 -15.43
CA LYS A 56 7.43 -20.22 -15.63
C LYS A 56 6.65 -20.48 -16.92
N GLU A 57 5.62 -19.68 -17.18
CA GLU A 57 4.85 -19.76 -18.43
C GLU A 57 5.73 -19.45 -19.65
N ALA A 58 6.60 -18.45 -19.55
CA ALA A 58 7.56 -18.13 -20.60
C ALA A 58 8.54 -19.27 -20.89
N ASN A 59 9.08 -19.92 -19.84
CA ASN A 59 9.92 -21.10 -19.97
C ASN A 59 9.20 -22.24 -20.70
N ARG A 60 7.95 -22.53 -20.31
CA ARG A 60 7.12 -23.55 -20.96
C ARG A 60 6.92 -23.27 -22.45
N ARG A 61 6.62 -22.02 -22.83
CA ARG A 61 6.48 -21.61 -24.24
C ARG A 61 7.82 -21.72 -24.99
N MET A 62 8.92 -21.31 -24.37
CA MET A 62 10.26 -21.38 -24.96
C MET A 62 10.70 -22.81 -25.26
N GLU A 63 10.44 -23.77 -24.35
CA GLU A 63 10.73 -25.18 -24.59
C GLU A 63 10.06 -25.70 -25.86
N VAL A 64 8.79 -25.36 -26.08
CA VAL A 64 8.05 -25.74 -27.30
C VAL A 64 8.68 -25.11 -28.55
N LEU A 65 9.05 -23.83 -28.49
CA LEU A 65 9.67 -23.12 -29.61
C LEU A 65 11.04 -23.69 -29.97
N VAL A 66 11.88 -24.01 -28.98
CA VAL A 66 13.20 -24.63 -29.18
C VAL A 66 13.05 -26.02 -29.80
N GLN A 67 12.12 -26.84 -29.31
CA GLN A 67 11.86 -28.16 -29.90
C GLN A 67 11.37 -28.07 -31.34
N ARG A 68 10.53 -27.07 -31.66
CA ARG A 68 10.08 -26.80 -33.02
C ARG A 68 11.23 -26.38 -33.93
N ALA A 69 12.08 -25.44 -33.49
CA ALA A 69 13.23 -24.98 -34.26
C ALA A 69 14.19 -26.14 -34.60
N LYS A 70 14.44 -27.04 -33.64
CA LYS A 70 15.24 -28.26 -33.85
C LYS A 70 14.64 -29.19 -34.89
N ARG A 71 13.32 -29.37 -34.90
CA ARG A 71 12.62 -30.21 -35.88
C ARG A 71 12.63 -29.60 -37.28
N GLU A 72 12.48 -28.28 -37.37
CA GLU A 72 12.36 -27.55 -38.63
C GLU A 72 13.73 -27.11 -39.19
N GLY A 73 14.82 -27.24 -38.43
CA GLY A 73 16.17 -26.82 -38.82
C GLY A 73 16.33 -25.30 -38.88
N THR A 74 15.49 -24.54 -38.17
CA THR A 74 15.56 -23.08 -38.08
C THR A 74 16.44 -22.63 -36.92
N PRO A 75 16.93 -21.37 -36.92
CA PRO A 75 17.65 -20.82 -35.77
C PRO A 75 16.83 -20.92 -34.47
N GLU A 76 17.49 -21.24 -33.35
CA GLU A 76 16.82 -21.25 -32.05
C GLU A 76 16.43 -19.83 -31.60
N PRO A 77 15.25 -19.66 -30.97
CA PRO A 77 14.86 -18.38 -30.39
C PRO A 77 15.79 -17.96 -29.24
N SER A 78 15.91 -16.65 -29.01
CA SER A 78 16.70 -16.11 -27.90
C SER A 78 16.11 -16.52 -26.55
N GLN A 79 16.95 -17.12 -25.70
CA GLN A 79 16.55 -17.54 -24.34
C GLN A 79 16.70 -16.44 -23.29
N ARG A 80 17.10 -15.21 -23.69
CA ARG A 80 17.43 -14.12 -22.77
C ARG A 80 16.37 -13.86 -21.71
N PHE A 81 15.11 -13.77 -22.11
CA PHE A 81 14.01 -13.50 -21.18
C PHE A 81 13.79 -14.63 -20.18
N VAL A 82 13.76 -15.89 -20.63
CA VAL A 82 13.53 -17.04 -19.75
C VAL A 82 14.70 -17.31 -18.80
N LEU A 83 15.90 -16.86 -19.19
CA LEU A 83 17.13 -16.90 -18.40
C LEU A 83 17.38 -15.62 -17.57
N ASN A 84 16.37 -14.75 -17.43
CA ASN A 84 16.48 -13.53 -16.63
C ASN A 84 16.89 -13.87 -15.18
N ARG A 85 18.09 -13.41 -14.77
CA ARG A 85 18.72 -13.82 -13.49
C ARG A 85 17.92 -13.38 -12.27
N PHE A 86 17.25 -12.22 -12.34
CA PHE A 86 16.37 -11.76 -11.26
C PHE A 86 15.15 -12.68 -11.11
N ALA A 87 14.49 -13.04 -12.22
CA ALA A 87 13.32 -13.90 -12.19
C ALA A 87 13.65 -15.30 -11.66
N ILE A 88 14.80 -15.86 -12.07
CA ILE A 88 15.30 -17.14 -11.56
C ILE A 88 15.57 -17.04 -10.06
N GLN A 89 16.29 -16.01 -9.61
CA GLN A 89 16.56 -15.82 -8.18
C GLN A 89 15.29 -15.67 -7.35
N LEU A 90 14.28 -14.95 -7.86
CA LEU A 90 12.99 -14.81 -7.21
C LEU A 90 12.24 -16.15 -7.15
N ALA A 91 12.26 -16.93 -8.22
CA ALA A 91 11.64 -18.27 -8.26
C ALA A 91 12.29 -19.26 -7.28
N GLU A 92 13.59 -19.13 -7.04
CA GLU A 92 14.34 -19.95 -6.07
C GLU A 92 14.30 -19.39 -4.64
N ASN A 93 13.71 -18.22 -4.42
CA ASN A 93 13.69 -17.56 -3.12
C ASN A 93 13.04 -18.45 -2.05
N LYS A 94 13.76 -18.69 -0.94
CA LYS A 94 13.29 -19.60 0.11
C LYS A 94 12.02 -19.11 0.79
N GLN A 95 11.96 -17.84 1.19
CA GLN A 95 10.82 -17.27 1.90
C GLN A 95 9.55 -17.26 1.04
N LEU A 96 9.69 -16.95 -0.26
CA LEU A 96 8.57 -16.99 -1.20
C LEU A 96 8.05 -18.43 -1.41
N ASN A 97 8.95 -19.40 -1.56
CA ASN A 97 8.56 -20.81 -1.71
C ASN A 97 7.91 -21.39 -0.44
N ASP A 98 8.40 -20.99 0.74
CA ASP A 98 7.77 -21.35 2.02
C ASP A 98 6.34 -20.79 2.11
N PHE A 99 6.13 -19.54 1.66
CA PHE A 99 4.79 -18.93 1.58
C PHE A 99 3.86 -19.68 0.63
N ILE A 100 4.28 -19.90 -0.63
CA ILE A 100 3.49 -20.56 -1.67
C ILE A 100 3.05 -21.96 -1.21
N SER A 101 3.98 -22.72 -0.62
CA SER A 101 3.71 -24.07 -0.13
C SER A 101 2.77 -24.09 1.08
N THR A 102 2.92 -23.13 2.01
CA THR A 102 2.09 -23.05 3.23
C THR A 102 0.67 -22.60 2.92
N GLN A 103 0.52 -21.54 2.12
CA GLN A 103 -0.79 -20.98 1.79
C GLN A 103 -1.50 -21.77 0.67
N LYS A 104 -0.81 -22.71 0.02
CA LYS A 104 -1.27 -23.36 -1.22
C LYS A 104 -1.78 -22.36 -2.26
N SER A 105 -1.15 -21.19 -2.28
CA SER A 105 -1.58 -20.03 -3.05
C SER A 105 -0.59 -19.77 -4.17
N GLY A 106 -1.11 -19.62 -5.39
CA GLY A 106 -0.35 -19.40 -6.60
C GLY A 106 -1.24 -18.90 -7.73
N TRP A 107 -0.68 -18.83 -8.93
CA TRP A 107 -1.38 -18.31 -10.11
C TRP A 107 -1.95 -19.42 -11.02
N ASP A 108 -1.93 -20.67 -10.57
CA ASP A 108 -2.36 -21.82 -11.37
C ASP A 108 -3.86 -21.76 -11.72
N GLU A 109 -4.70 -21.32 -10.77
CA GLU A 109 -6.15 -21.11 -11.01
C GLU A 109 -6.42 -19.95 -11.99
N ASN A 110 -5.46 -19.02 -12.11
CA ASN A 110 -5.51 -17.85 -12.97
C ASN A 110 -4.50 -17.95 -14.14
N ALA A 111 -4.18 -19.17 -14.59
CA ALA A 111 -3.17 -19.39 -15.63
C ALA A 111 -3.48 -18.69 -16.97
N ALA A 112 -4.77 -18.48 -17.28
CA ALA A 112 -5.20 -17.74 -18.46
C ALA A 112 -4.78 -16.26 -18.38
N PHE A 113 -4.92 -15.64 -17.21
CA PHE A 113 -4.44 -14.28 -16.96
C PHE A 113 -2.91 -14.21 -17.09
N VAL A 114 -2.17 -15.18 -16.52
CA VAL A 114 -0.69 -15.22 -16.64
C VAL A 114 -0.26 -15.31 -18.10
N ALA A 115 -0.92 -16.15 -18.90
CA ALA A 115 -0.65 -16.29 -20.33
C ALA A 115 -0.93 -14.99 -21.11
N SER A 116 -2.06 -14.34 -20.83
CA SER A 116 -2.43 -13.03 -21.40
C SER A 116 -1.43 -11.93 -21.01
N LEU A 117 -1.02 -11.89 -19.74
CA LEU A 117 -0.03 -10.94 -19.24
C LEU A 117 1.34 -11.15 -19.91
N LEU A 118 1.77 -12.41 -20.09
CA LEU A 118 3.00 -12.70 -20.82
C LEU A 118 2.94 -12.16 -22.26
N GLU A 119 1.83 -12.34 -22.96
CA GLU A 119 1.66 -11.82 -24.32
C GLU A 119 1.74 -10.28 -24.36
N LYS A 120 1.09 -9.61 -23.39
CA LYS A 120 1.20 -8.15 -23.22
C LYS A 120 2.64 -7.72 -22.95
N ILE A 121 3.39 -8.48 -22.15
CA ILE A 121 4.81 -8.24 -21.88
C ILE A 121 5.62 -8.35 -23.17
N GLU A 122 5.51 -9.45 -23.91
CA GLU A 122 6.27 -9.70 -25.15
C GLU A 122 6.00 -8.65 -26.24
N GLN A 123 4.79 -8.08 -26.26
CA GLN A 123 4.39 -7.02 -27.19
C GLN A 123 4.82 -5.60 -26.75
N SER A 124 5.27 -5.43 -25.50
CA SER A 124 5.58 -4.11 -24.94
C SER A 124 6.91 -3.54 -25.44
N GLU A 125 6.99 -2.21 -25.52
CA GLU A 125 8.25 -1.49 -25.80
C GLU A 125 9.33 -1.85 -24.77
N VAL A 126 8.96 -2.03 -23.49
CA VAL A 126 9.88 -2.41 -22.41
C VAL A 126 10.58 -3.75 -22.71
N TYR A 127 9.84 -4.71 -23.25
CA TYR A 127 10.41 -6.00 -23.64
C TYR A 127 11.30 -5.89 -24.87
N GLN A 128 10.87 -5.15 -25.89
CA GLN A 128 11.70 -4.93 -27.08
C GLN A 128 13.01 -4.22 -26.75
N GLU A 129 12.97 -3.19 -25.89
CA GLU A 129 14.17 -2.53 -25.37
C GLU A 129 15.07 -3.50 -24.62
N TYR A 130 14.51 -4.33 -23.74
CA TYR A 130 15.28 -5.30 -22.96
C TYR A 130 15.95 -6.35 -23.84
N MET A 131 15.23 -6.93 -24.80
CA MET A 131 15.76 -7.95 -25.70
C MET A 131 16.90 -7.42 -26.58
N ASN A 132 16.82 -6.16 -27.00
CA ASN A 132 17.81 -5.49 -27.84
C ASN A 132 18.93 -4.78 -27.04
N ASN A 133 18.88 -4.79 -25.71
CA ASN A 133 19.87 -4.08 -24.89
C ASN A 133 21.24 -4.76 -24.98
N PRO A 134 22.32 -4.07 -25.40
CA PRO A 134 23.65 -4.68 -25.48
C PRO A 134 24.24 -5.09 -24.13
N GLU A 135 23.77 -4.49 -23.02
CA GLU A 135 24.16 -4.89 -21.68
C GLU A 135 23.38 -6.12 -21.22
N ASP A 136 24.11 -7.15 -20.77
CA ASP A 136 23.55 -8.40 -20.25
C ASP A 136 24.06 -8.67 -18.83
N ASN A 137 23.48 -7.97 -17.86
CA ASN A 137 23.84 -8.11 -16.44
C ASN A 137 22.59 -8.14 -15.55
N TYR A 138 22.78 -8.58 -14.31
CA TYR A 138 21.71 -8.72 -13.33
C TYR A 138 20.90 -7.44 -13.09
N ASN A 139 21.54 -6.27 -13.13
CA ASN A 139 20.83 -5.00 -12.94
C ASN A 139 19.85 -4.72 -14.09
N VAL A 140 20.22 -5.05 -15.33
CA VAL A 140 19.34 -4.94 -16.50
C VAL A 140 18.13 -5.87 -16.34
N ASP A 141 18.36 -7.11 -15.90
CA ASP A 141 17.30 -8.10 -15.65
C ASP A 141 16.30 -7.65 -14.58
N ARG A 142 16.82 -7.11 -13.47
CA ARG A 142 16.03 -6.60 -12.34
C ARG A 142 15.24 -5.35 -12.71
N GLU A 143 15.88 -4.40 -13.41
CA GLU A 143 15.20 -3.17 -13.84
C GLU A 143 14.16 -3.43 -14.94
N PHE A 144 14.34 -4.44 -15.78
CA PHE A 144 13.30 -4.91 -16.69
C PHE A 144 12.02 -5.29 -15.92
N TRP A 145 12.10 -6.18 -14.93
CA TRP A 145 10.94 -6.58 -14.13
C TRP A 145 10.32 -5.41 -13.37
N ARG A 146 11.14 -4.50 -12.85
CA ARG A 146 10.65 -3.28 -12.22
C ARG A 146 9.86 -2.40 -13.20
N LYS A 147 10.30 -2.26 -14.45
CA LYS A 147 9.58 -1.52 -15.50
C LYS A 147 8.29 -2.22 -15.89
N ILE A 148 8.32 -3.54 -16.11
CA ILE A 148 7.12 -4.35 -16.40
C ILE A 148 6.09 -4.20 -15.29
N TYR A 149 6.52 -4.32 -14.03
CA TYR A 149 5.60 -4.20 -12.91
C TYR A 149 4.89 -2.83 -12.90
N ARG A 150 5.63 -1.73 -13.10
CA ARG A 150 5.04 -0.38 -13.15
C ARG A 150 4.12 -0.14 -14.32
N THR A 151 4.37 -0.78 -15.46
CA THR A 151 3.71 -0.42 -16.73
C THR A 151 2.55 -1.35 -17.07
N LEU A 152 2.59 -2.61 -16.63
CA LEU A 152 1.63 -3.64 -17.03
C LEU A 152 0.95 -4.35 -15.84
N ILE A 153 1.45 -4.19 -14.60
CA ILE A 153 0.92 -4.89 -13.42
C ILE A 153 0.28 -3.94 -12.40
N GLN A 154 0.92 -2.81 -12.10
CA GLN A 154 0.48 -1.90 -11.04
C GLN A 154 -0.93 -1.32 -11.29
N ASP A 155 -1.18 -0.84 -12.50
CA ASP A 155 -2.46 -0.22 -12.88
C ASP A 155 -3.16 -1.11 -13.93
N ASN A 156 -3.63 -2.29 -13.51
CA ASN A 156 -4.20 -3.32 -14.39
C ASN A 156 -5.59 -3.74 -13.90
N ASP A 157 -6.62 -3.21 -14.54
CA ASP A 157 -8.04 -3.44 -14.16
C ASP A 157 -8.46 -4.93 -14.14
N GLU A 158 -7.89 -5.74 -15.04
CA GLU A 158 -8.16 -7.18 -15.11
C GLU A 158 -7.57 -7.89 -13.88
N LEU A 159 -6.35 -7.51 -13.48
CA LEU A 159 -5.73 -7.99 -12.27
C LEU A 159 -6.49 -7.53 -11.02
N ASP A 160 -6.89 -6.26 -10.98
CA ASP A 160 -7.65 -5.70 -9.86
C ASP A 160 -8.95 -6.50 -9.66
N SER A 161 -9.69 -6.76 -10.73
CA SER A 161 -10.91 -7.58 -10.69
C SER A 161 -10.65 -9.00 -10.15
N ILE A 162 -9.56 -9.66 -10.57
CA ILE A 162 -9.19 -10.99 -10.06
C ILE A 162 -8.89 -10.92 -8.55
N LEU A 163 -8.14 -9.92 -8.11
CA LEU A 163 -7.77 -9.79 -6.70
C LEU A 163 -8.99 -9.49 -5.81
N GLU A 164 -9.93 -8.68 -6.31
CA GLU A 164 -11.20 -8.40 -5.63
C GLU A 164 -12.05 -9.67 -5.44
N ASP A 165 -12.15 -10.51 -6.48
CA ASP A 165 -12.87 -11.79 -6.41
C ASP A 165 -12.21 -12.78 -5.45
N MET A 166 -10.88 -12.73 -5.32
CA MET A 166 -10.12 -13.63 -4.45
C MET A 166 -10.22 -13.27 -2.96
N SER A 167 -10.23 -11.98 -2.62
CA SER A 167 -10.17 -11.55 -1.22
C SER A 167 -10.68 -10.13 -1.03
N LEU A 168 -11.77 -10.00 -0.26
CA LEU A 168 -12.32 -8.71 0.16
C LEU A 168 -11.34 -7.84 0.96
N TYR A 169 -10.24 -8.41 1.48
CA TYR A 169 -9.25 -7.65 2.25
C TYR A 169 -8.23 -6.93 1.38
N TRP A 170 -8.09 -7.30 0.09
CA TRP A 170 -7.00 -6.85 -0.77
C TRP A 170 -7.27 -5.53 -1.49
N ASN A 171 -8.53 -5.18 -1.72
CA ASN A 171 -8.96 -4.07 -2.57
C ASN A 171 -8.25 -2.75 -2.23
N ASP A 172 -8.23 -2.39 -0.95
CA ASP A 172 -7.65 -1.13 -0.49
C ASP A 172 -6.15 -1.22 -0.16
N ASP A 173 -5.58 -2.44 -0.16
CA ASP A 173 -4.17 -2.67 0.19
C ASP A 173 -3.26 -2.65 -1.04
N LYS A 174 -3.80 -2.97 -2.22
CA LYS A 174 -3.01 -3.20 -3.43
C LYS A 174 -2.09 -2.03 -3.77
N THR A 175 -2.60 -0.79 -3.75
CA THR A 175 -1.80 0.40 -4.06
C THR A 175 -0.57 0.51 -3.15
N ILE A 176 -0.72 0.24 -1.85
CA ILE A 176 0.39 0.28 -0.89
C ILE A 176 1.32 -0.92 -1.10
N VAL A 177 0.76 -2.11 -1.29
CA VAL A 177 1.51 -3.35 -1.54
C VAL A 177 2.38 -3.25 -2.80
N ASP A 178 1.87 -2.65 -3.87
CA ASP A 178 2.62 -2.42 -5.10
C ASP A 178 3.89 -1.60 -4.85
N THR A 179 3.83 -0.59 -3.95
CA THR A 179 5.02 0.17 -3.57
C THR A 179 6.07 -0.70 -2.89
N PHE A 180 5.63 -1.66 -2.06
CA PHE A 180 6.52 -2.60 -1.37
C PHE A 180 7.09 -3.64 -2.31
N VAL A 181 6.31 -4.17 -3.26
CA VAL A 181 6.83 -5.06 -4.30
C VAL A 181 7.91 -4.36 -5.13
N LEU A 182 7.66 -3.12 -5.56
CA LEU A 182 8.65 -2.33 -6.28
C LEU A 182 9.90 -2.03 -5.44
N LYS A 183 9.73 -1.78 -4.13
CA LYS A 183 10.84 -1.62 -3.19
C LYS A 183 11.65 -2.91 -3.04
N THR A 184 10.99 -4.07 -3.01
CA THR A 184 11.63 -5.39 -2.96
C THR A 184 12.43 -5.65 -4.22
N ILE A 185 11.85 -5.45 -5.41
CA ILE A 185 12.56 -5.62 -6.68
C ILE A 185 13.86 -4.81 -6.68
N LYS A 186 13.83 -3.53 -6.24
CA LYS A 186 15.05 -2.69 -6.18
C LYS A 186 16.12 -3.20 -5.18
N ARG A 187 15.71 -3.85 -4.10
CA ARG A 187 16.59 -4.29 -3.00
C ARG A 187 17.29 -5.63 -3.27
N PHE A 188 16.83 -6.37 -4.26
CA PHE A 188 17.43 -7.65 -4.62
C PHE A 188 18.89 -7.48 -5.07
N GLU A 189 19.78 -8.28 -4.50
CA GLU A 189 21.20 -8.34 -4.86
C GLU A 189 21.56 -9.76 -5.32
N GLU A 190 22.23 -9.87 -6.46
CA GLU A 190 22.57 -11.16 -7.10
C GLU A 190 23.34 -12.09 -6.15
N LYS A 191 24.30 -11.55 -5.40
CA LYS A 191 25.15 -12.30 -4.46
C LYS A 191 24.37 -13.05 -3.37
N ASN A 192 23.13 -12.63 -3.07
CA ASN A 192 22.31 -13.26 -2.03
C ASN A 192 21.63 -14.54 -2.54
N GLY A 193 21.53 -14.72 -3.87
CA GLY A 193 20.92 -15.89 -4.50
C GLY A 193 19.55 -16.24 -3.89
N PRO A 194 19.25 -17.54 -3.69
CA PRO A 194 18.02 -18.02 -3.06
C PRO A 194 17.77 -17.51 -1.63
N LYS A 195 18.79 -16.97 -0.96
CA LYS A 195 18.72 -16.47 0.42
C LYS A 195 18.41 -14.97 0.53
N GLN A 196 18.13 -14.31 -0.60
CA GLN A 196 17.69 -12.92 -0.59
C GLN A 196 16.50 -12.74 0.36
N GLU A 197 16.63 -11.86 1.34
CA GLU A 197 15.53 -11.57 2.27
C GLU A 197 14.44 -10.76 1.56
N LEU A 198 13.18 -11.16 1.78
CA LEU A 198 12.01 -10.36 1.45
C LEU A 198 11.74 -9.37 2.59
N LEU A 199 10.85 -8.40 2.36
CA LEU A 199 10.40 -7.54 3.44
C LEU A 199 9.70 -8.40 4.51
N PRO A 200 10.03 -8.24 5.80
CA PRO A 200 9.33 -8.94 6.87
C PRO A 200 7.86 -8.52 6.89
N GLU A 201 6.99 -9.34 7.48
CA GLU A 201 5.57 -8.99 7.65
C GLU A 201 5.44 -7.67 8.41
N TRP A 202 5.98 -7.61 9.62
CA TRP A 202 6.03 -6.41 10.46
C TRP A 202 7.37 -5.70 10.33
N ASP A 203 7.36 -4.37 10.20
CA ASP A 203 8.60 -3.58 10.23
C ASP A 203 9.28 -3.62 11.62
N SER A 204 8.48 -3.68 12.69
CA SER A 204 8.95 -3.91 14.06
C SER A 204 7.81 -4.39 14.97
N GLU A 205 8.15 -4.91 16.15
CA GLU A 205 7.14 -5.19 17.20
C GLU A 205 6.43 -3.91 17.68
N GLU A 206 7.06 -2.75 17.55
CA GLU A 206 6.43 -1.46 17.88
C GLU A 206 5.26 -1.15 16.95
N GLU A 207 5.34 -1.54 15.67
CA GLU A 207 4.24 -1.36 14.71
C GLU A 207 3.05 -2.28 15.04
N LYS A 208 3.33 -3.49 15.52
CA LYS A 208 2.30 -4.42 15.99
C LYS A 208 1.59 -3.91 17.24
N ASP A 209 2.37 -3.36 18.18
CA ASP A 209 1.85 -2.74 19.39
C ASP A 209 1.07 -1.45 19.08
N PHE A 210 1.55 -0.63 18.13
CA PHE A 210 0.84 0.53 17.60
C PHE A 210 -0.55 0.15 17.09
N ALA A 211 -0.66 -0.88 16.24
CA ALA A 211 -1.94 -1.35 15.70
C ALA A 211 -2.93 -1.68 16.81
N ARG A 212 -2.52 -2.49 17.79
CA ARG A 212 -3.36 -2.88 18.92
C ARG A 212 -3.78 -1.67 19.76
N LYS A 213 -2.80 -0.84 20.16
CA LYS A 213 -3.02 0.26 21.08
C LYS A 213 -3.97 1.31 20.50
N VAL A 214 -3.72 1.76 19.27
CA VAL A 214 -4.55 2.77 18.61
C VAL A 214 -5.96 2.22 18.35
N PHE A 215 -6.08 0.98 17.87
CA PHE A 215 -7.39 0.37 17.61
C PHE A 215 -8.24 0.23 18.89
N ARG A 216 -7.66 -0.35 19.96
CA ARG A 216 -8.38 -0.49 21.23
C ARG A 216 -8.71 0.87 21.83
N ALA A 217 -7.78 1.83 21.81
CA ALA A 217 -8.02 3.17 22.34
C ALA A 217 -9.16 3.87 21.58
N ALA A 218 -9.16 3.78 20.24
CA ALA A 218 -10.21 4.37 19.39
C ALA A 218 -11.60 3.87 19.78
N ILE A 219 -11.76 2.57 20.06
CA ILE A 219 -13.05 1.98 20.40
C ILE A 219 -13.42 2.21 21.88
N LEU A 220 -12.50 1.94 22.81
CA LEU A 220 -12.80 1.95 24.25
C LEU A 220 -13.04 3.35 24.81
N ASN A 221 -12.41 4.37 24.22
CA ASN A 221 -12.53 5.76 24.67
C ASN A 221 -13.39 6.60 23.73
N ALA A 222 -14.20 5.97 22.88
CA ALA A 222 -14.98 6.64 21.84
C ALA A 222 -15.88 7.76 22.41
N ASP A 223 -16.54 7.52 23.54
CA ASP A 223 -17.43 8.50 24.19
C ASP A 223 -16.66 9.75 24.65
N ASP A 224 -15.44 9.57 25.18
CA ASP A 224 -14.59 10.70 25.58
C ASP A 224 -14.09 11.48 24.36
N TYR A 225 -13.71 10.79 23.29
CA TYR A 225 -13.31 11.45 22.05
C TYR A 225 -14.46 12.23 21.41
N GLN A 226 -15.69 11.71 21.46
CA GLN A 226 -16.88 12.45 21.05
C GLN A 226 -17.12 13.69 21.93
N ARG A 227 -16.86 13.61 23.24
CA ARG A 227 -16.90 14.78 24.12
C ARG A 227 -15.86 15.82 23.73
N PHE A 228 -14.61 15.43 23.46
CA PHE A 228 -13.56 16.35 23.01
C PHE A 228 -13.92 17.03 21.69
N MET A 229 -14.49 16.27 20.76
CA MET A 229 -15.06 16.82 19.52
C MET A 229 -16.14 17.88 19.84
N SER A 230 -17.10 17.57 20.74
CA SER A 230 -18.17 18.47 21.18
C SER A 230 -17.68 19.76 21.86
N GLU A 231 -16.66 19.67 22.71
CA GLU A 231 -16.12 20.82 23.45
C GLU A 231 -15.39 21.80 22.53
N ALA A 232 -14.71 21.27 21.50
CA ALA A 232 -14.01 22.07 20.51
C ALA A 232 -14.93 22.72 19.46
N SER A 233 -16.21 22.32 19.38
CA SER A 233 -17.11 22.69 18.29
C SER A 233 -17.99 23.90 18.52
N ARG A 234 -17.56 24.89 19.31
CA ARG A 234 -18.39 26.06 19.66
C ARG A 234 -19.02 26.78 18.45
N ASN A 235 -18.47 26.59 17.23
CA ASN A 235 -18.97 27.16 15.98
C ASN A 235 -19.38 26.12 14.91
N TRP A 236 -19.46 24.82 15.24
CA TRP A 236 -19.64 23.77 14.24
C TRP A 236 -20.88 22.92 14.50
N ASP A 237 -21.66 22.71 13.45
CA ASP A 237 -22.88 21.89 13.48
C ASP A 237 -22.54 20.41 13.29
N PHE A 238 -22.40 19.69 14.41
CA PHE A 238 -22.10 18.25 14.43
C PHE A 238 -23.10 17.38 13.68
N SER A 239 -24.35 17.84 13.55
CA SER A 239 -25.39 17.07 12.85
C SER A 239 -25.14 16.95 11.34
N ARG A 240 -24.21 17.75 10.79
CA ARG A 240 -23.87 17.78 9.36
C ARG A 240 -22.65 16.95 8.99
N LEU A 241 -22.01 16.29 9.96
CA LEU A 241 -20.81 15.50 9.68
C LEU A 241 -21.15 14.19 9.01
N ALA A 242 -20.37 13.86 7.98
CA ALA A 242 -20.35 12.51 7.47
C ALA A 242 -19.89 11.57 8.60
N TYR A 243 -20.52 10.41 8.71
CA TYR A 243 -20.19 9.44 9.74
C TYR A 243 -18.70 9.00 9.68
N MET A 244 -18.15 8.91 8.46
CA MET A 244 -16.72 8.67 8.24
C MET A 244 -15.81 9.76 8.84
N ASP A 245 -16.22 11.02 8.80
CA ASP A 245 -15.42 12.12 9.37
C ASP A 245 -15.31 11.99 10.89
N ILE A 246 -16.40 11.55 11.54
CA ILE A 246 -16.43 11.29 12.98
C ILE A 246 -15.45 10.16 13.34
N ILE A 247 -15.50 9.05 12.59
CA ILE A 247 -14.58 7.91 12.80
C ILE A 247 -13.12 8.33 12.59
N LEU A 248 -12.82 9.03 11.50
CA LEU A 248 -11.46 9.50 11.20
C LEU A 248 -10.93 10.40 12.32
N MET A 249 -11.74 11.37 12.78
CA MET A 249 -11.34 12.24 13.90
C MET A 249 -11.18 11.46 15.21
N GLN A 250 -12.08 10.52 15.50
CA GLN A 250 -11.99 9.66 16.69
C GLN A 250 -10.67 8.89 16.74
N ILE A 251 -10.29 8.25 15.63
CA ILE A 251 -9.05 7.48 15.55
C ILE A 251 -7.83 8.42 15.61
N ALA A 252 -7.88 9.58 14.95
CA ALA A 252 -6.81 10.57 15.04
C ALA A 252 -6.58 11.05 16.48
N ILE A 253 -7.65 11.33 17.23
CA ILE A 253 -7.56 11.70 18.65
C ILE A 253 -6.99 10.53 19.45
N ALA A 254 -7.45 9.29 19.21
CA ALA A 254 -6.92 8.10 19.86
C ALA A 254 -5.41 7.97 19.65
N GLU A 255 -4.93 8.13 18.42
CA GLU A 255 -3.51 8.09 18.06
C GLU A 255 -2.73 9.19 18.78
N MET A 256 -3.22 10.44 18.78
CA MET A 256 -2.58 11.56 19.47
C MET A 256 -2.44 11.31 20.97
N MET A 257 -3.47 10.77 21.61
CA MET A 257 -3.52 10.50 23.05
C MET A 257 -2.65 9.29 23.43
N THR A 258 -2.55 8.30 22.56
CA THR A 258 -1.89 7.02 22.87
C THR A 258 -0.37 7.07 22.60
N LEU A 259 0.08 7.92 21.68
CA LEU A 259 1.45 7.87 21.16
C LEU A 259 2.23 9.15 21.46
N PRO A 260 2.91 9.27 22.61
CA PRO A 260 3.58 10.51 23.02
C PRO A 260 4.66 10.97 22.01
N ASN A 261 5.30 10.03 21.31
CA ASN A 261 6.43 10.30 20.44
C ASN A 261 6.05 10.71 19.00
N VAL A 262 4.76 10.73 18.65
CA VAL A 262 4.30 11.13 17.31
C VAL A 262 3.81 12.58 17.35
N PRO A 263 4.40 13.50 16.55
CA PRO A 263 3.94 14.88 16.48
C PRO A 263 2.47 14.97 16.07
N ILE A 264 1.71 15.88 16.69
CA ILE A 264 0.28 16.07 16.42
C ILE A 264 0.04 16.35 14.93
N SER A 265 0.84 17.22 14.32
CA SER A 265 0.72 17.61 12.91
C SER A 265 0.89 16.44 11.95
N VAL A 266 1.76 15.48 12.28
CA VAL A 266 1.94 14.26 11.50
C VAL A 266 0.67 13.43 11.55
N THR A 267 0.14 13.15 12.75
CA THR A 267 -1.12 12.40 12.88
C THR A 267 -2.26 13.10 12.12
N ILE A 268 -2.42 14.42 12.24
CA ILE A 268 -3.48 15.15 11.50
C ILE A 268 -3.32 14.95 9.99
N ASN A 269 -2.13 15.16 9.45
CA ASN A 269 -1.88 15.03 8.01
C ASN A 269 -2.23 13.64 7.49
N GLU A 270 -1.87 12.58 8.22
CA GLU A 270 -2.14 11.19 7.82
C GLU A 270 -3.65 10.92 7.70
N TYR A 271 -4.46 11.30 8.68
CA TYR A 271 -5.92 11.11 8.61
C TYR A 271 -6.60 12.06 7.62
N VAL A 272 -6.01 13.22 7.32
CA VAL A 272 -6.46 14.12 6.26
C VAL A 272 -6.24 13.52 4.88
N GLU A 273 -5.13 12.83 4.65
CA GLU A 273 -4.90 12.09 3.40
C GLU A 273 -5.89 10.93 3.25
N ILE A 274 -6.11 10.14 4.31
CA ILE A 274 -7.11 9.06 4.31
C ILE A 274 -8.52 9.62 4.01
N ALA A 275 -8.88 10.77 4.59
CA ALA A 275 -10.19 11.40 4.36
C ALA A 275 -10.50 11.72 2.89
N LYS A 276 -9.47 11.96 2.07
CA LYS A 276 -9.65 12.25 0.64
C LYS A 276 -10.18 11.05 -0.14
N PHE A 277 -9.89 9.84 0.31
CA PHE A 277 -10.31 8.59 -0.32
C PHE A 277 -11.59 8.03 0.29
N TYR A 278 -11.75 8.17 1.62
CA TYR A 278 -12.81 7.49 2.38
C TYR A 278 -14.02 8.35 2.72
N SER A 279 -13.99 9.66 2.43
CA SER A 279 -15.08 10.57 2.79
C SER A 279 -15.40 11.56 1.67
N THR A 280 -16.03 12.69 2.00
CA THR A 280 -16.49 13.66 1.00
C THR A 280 -15.34 14.56 0.52
N PRO A 281 -15.44 15.18 -0.69
CA PRO A 281 -14.42 16.10 -1.19
C PRO A 281 -14.09 17.28 -0.27
N LYS A 282 -15.01 17.65 0.64
CA LYS A 282 -14.82 18.74 1.61
C LYS A 282 -14.25 18.27 2.96
N SER A 283 -14.23 16.96 3.22
CA SER A 283 -13.89 16.37 4.51
C SER A 283 -12.44 16.62 4.91
N ALA A 284 -11.49 16.54 3.97
CA ALA A 284 -10.06 16.74 4.25
C ALA A 284 -9.78 18.11 4.92
N GLY A 285 -10.31 19.19 4.35
CA GLY A 285 -10.14 20.53 4.92
C GLY A 285 -10.87 20.72 6.27
N TYR A 286 -12.04 20.08 6.40
CA TYR A 286 -12.84 20.11 7.61
C TYR A 286 -12.15 19.39 8.78
N ILE A 287 -11.77 18.13 8.58
CA ILE A 287 -11.07 17.29 9.56
C ILE A 287 -9.79 17.96 10.02
N ASN A 288 -9.01 18.52 9.09
CA ASN A 288 -7.79 19.25 9.42
C ASN A 288 -8.06 20.40 10.41
N GLY A 289 -9.05 21.25 10.12
CA GLY A 289 -9.39 22.39 10.98
C GLY A 289 -9.95 21.98 12.34
N MET A 290 -10.76 20.92 12.38
CA MET A 290 -11.37 20.44 13.62
C MET A 290 -10.35 19.74 14.52
N LEU A 291 -9.49 18.87 13.97
CA LEU A 291 -8.42 18.24 14.73
C LEU A 291 -7.40 19.26 15.26
N ASP A 292 -7.06 20.29 14.49
CA ASP A 292 -6.23 21.41 14.96
C ASP A 292 -6.86 22.13 16.17
N GLY A 293 -8.18 22.31 16.16
CA GLY A 293 -8.93 22.93 17.26
C GLY A 293 -8.96 22.04 18.50
N ILE A 294 -9.29 20.76 18.32
CA ILE A 294 -9.35 19.76 19.39
C ILE A 294 -7.98 19.60 20.05
N ALA A 295 -6.92 19.43 19.26
CA ALA A 295 -5.57 19.25 19.79
C ALA A 295 -5.12 20.44 20.64
N ARG A 296 -5.39 21.68 20.19
CA ARG A 296 -5.11 22.90 20.97
C ARG A 296 -5.86 22.91 22.30
N ASN A 297 -7.16 22.61 22.29
CA ASN A 297 -7.95 22.57 23.51
C ASN A 297 -7.46 21.49 24.49
N LEU A 298 -7.08 20.31 23.99
CA LEU A 298 -6.53 19.23 24.82
C LEU A 298 -5.18 19.59 25.45
N VAL A 299 -4.32 20.31 24.73
CA VAL A 299 -3.04 20.80 25.28
C VAL A 299 -3.27 21.91 26.29
N GLU A 300 -4.10 22.90 25.98
CA GLU A 300 -4.42 24.03 26.88
C GLU A 300 -5.09 23.57 28.19
N SER A 301 -5.93 22.54 28.11
CA SER A 301 -6.58 21.92 29.29
C SER A 301 -5.67 20.95 30.07
N GLY A 302 -4.44 20.70 29.61
CA GLY A 302 -3.50 19.76 30.23
C GLY A 302 -3.87 18.27 30.06
N ARG A 303 -4.87 17.96 29.24
CA ARG A 303 -5.31 16.57 28.95
C ARG A 303 -4.39 15.85 27.96
N LEU A 304 -3.68 16.59 27.11
CA LEU A 304 -2.69 16.07 26.18
C LEU A 304 -1.31 16.65 26.50
N ALA A 305 -0.40 15.81 27.00
CA ALA A 305 0.97 16.20 27.30
C ALA A 305 1.86 16.18 26.05
N LYS A 306 1.56 17.04 25.07
CA LYS A 306 2.34 17.22 23.84
C LYS A 306 2.53 18.69 23.51
N PHE A 307 3.61 18.99 22.79
CA PHE A 307 3.87 20.32 22.26
C PHE A 307 3.20 20.51 20.89
N ILE A 308 2.60 21.68 20.66
CA ILE A 308 2.09 22.10 19.36
C ILE A 308 3.09 23.07 18.75
N GLU A 309 3.65 22.73 17.59
CA GLU A 309 4.52 23.65 16.86
C GLU A 309 3.74 24.92 16.46
N PRO A 310 4.31 26.11 16.63
CA PRO A 310 3.69 27.33 16.14
C PRO A 310 3.55 27.25 14.62
N LYS A 311 2.36 27.55 14.09
CA LYS A 311 2.12 27.59 12.65
C LYS A 311 3.10 28.59 12.03
N LYS A 312 3.97 28.12 11.12
CA LYS A 312 4.80 29.02 10.30
C LYS A 312 3.86 30.01 9.61
N GLU A 313 3.98 31.29 9.93
CA GLU A 313 3.27 32.34 9.21
C GLU A 313 3.57 32.18 7.73
N ARG A 314 2.53 32.04 6.90
CA ARG A 314 2.71 32.08 5.45
C ARG A 314 3.18 33.49 5.12
N GLU A 315 4.47 33.65 4.81
CA GLU A 315 4.98 34.91 4.28
C GLU A 315 4.10 35.35 3.10
N TYR A 316 3.38 36.45 3.29
CA TYR A 316 2.59 37.07 2.26
C TYR A 316 3.55 37.57 1.17
N LYS A 317 3.62 36.86 0.03
CA LYS A 317 4.27 37.38 -1.17
C LYS A 317 3.24 38.22 -1.94
N PRO A 318 3.34 39.57 -1.95
CA PRO A 318 2.44 40.39 -2.74
C PRO A 318 2.51 39.99 -4.22
N LYS A 319 1.34 39.88 -4.86
CA LYS A 319 1.25 39.62 -6.30
C LYS A 319 1.99 40.73 -7.04
N LYS A 320 2.97 40.37 -7.88
CA LYS A 320 3.63 41.31 -8.79
C LYS A 320 2.56 42.00 -9.63
N GLN A 321 2.45 43.33 -9.51
CA GLN A 321 1.64 44.14 -10.41
C GLN A 321 2.20 43.96 -11.82
N ILE A 322 1.35 43.44 -12.72
CA ILE A 322 1.63 43.40 -14.14
C ILE A 322 1.49 44.84 -14.62
N ILE A 323 2.62 45.54 -14.77
CA ILE A 323 2.67 46.84 -15.44
C ILE A 323 2.37 46.55 -16.91
N THR A 324 1.14 46.83 -17.33
CA THR A 324 0.77 46.86 -18.74
C THR A 324 1.48 48.06 -19.35
N LYS A 325 2.55 47.81 -20.10
CA LYS A 325 3.12 48.82 -21.00
C LYS A 325 2.10 49.08 -22.10
N GLN A 326 1.46 50.24 -22.07
CA GLN A 326 0.80 50.80 -23.24
C GLN A 326 1.88 51.14 -24.26
N HIS A 327 1.74 50.57 -25.46
CA HIS A 327 2.46 51.01 -26.65
C HIS A 327 1.71 52.20 -27.23
N ASP A 328 2.37 53.34 -27.29
CA ASP A 328 2.14 54.38 -28.29
C ASP A 328 3.27 54.32 -29.33
#